data_AF-A0A7V1ECK3-F1
#
_entry.id   AF-A0A7V1ECK3-F1
#
_cell.length_a   1.000
_cell.length_b   1.000
_cell.length_c   1.000
_cell.angle_alpha   90.00
_cell.angle_beta   90.00
_cell.angle_gamma   90.00
#
_symmetry.space_group_name_H-M   'P 1'
#
loop_
_entity.id
_entity.type
_entity.pdbx_description
1 polymer ?
#
loop_
_entity_poly.entity_id
_entity_poly.type
_entity_poly.pdbx_seq_one_letter_code
_entity_poly.pdbx_strand_id
1 'polypeptide(L)'
;SENHLSKVMQRLVKGKLIESKRGPTGGFVISKPLDKITFMEIYESVEGKFDLNTCLFVHSICNGKGCILGHMPEMIHDQVQDYFMKTTLHEFKNGFFSDHI
;
A
#
# COMPACT_ATOMS: atom_id res chain seq x y z
N SER A 1 -19.08 0.62 -6.59
CA SER A 1 -19.46 -0.03 -7.86
C SER A 1 -18.92 0.80 -9.02
N GLU A 2 -18.23 0.18 -9.98
CA GLU A 2 -17.52 0.74 -11.17
C GLU A 2 -16.72 2.05 -11.02
N ASN A 3 -17.35 3.17 -10.70
CA ASN A 3 -16.69 4.47 -10.47
C ASN A 3 -15.58 4.40 -9.43
N HIS A 4 -15.73 3.54 -8.40
CA HIS A 4 -14.68 3.32 -7.41
C HIS A 4 -13.45 2.64 -8.03
N LEU A 5 -13.66 1.57 -8.81
CA LEU A 5 -12.59 0.85 -9.48
C LEU A 5 -11.85 1.74 -10.48
N SER A 6 -12.59 2.53 -11.27
CA SER A 6 -11.99 3.48 -12.20
C SER A 6 -11.09 4.51 -11.50
N LYS A 7 -11.49 5.00 -10.33
CA LYS A 7 -10.65 5.92 -9.53
C LYS A 7 -9.39 5.23 -8.99
N VAL A 8 -9.51 4.00 -8.50
CA VAL A 8 -8.35 3.21 -8.06
C VAL A 8 -7.38 2.97 -9.22
N MET A 9 -7.88 2.55 -10.38
CA MET A 9 -7.04 2.35 -11.57
C MET A 9 -6.35 3.64 -12.01
N GLN A 10 -7.05 4.79 -12.00
CA GLN A 10 -6.44 6.09 -12.30
C GLN A 10 -5.32 6.46 -11.31
N ARG A 11 -5.51 6.16 -10.02
CA ARG A 11 -4.49 6.38 -8.98
C ARG A 11 -3.25 5.51 -9.24
N LEU A 12 -3.44 4.24 -9.56
CA LEU A 12 -2.35 3.32 -9.90
C LEU A 12 -1.60 3.73 -11.19
N VAL A 13 -2.30 4.29 -12.19
CA VAL A 13 -1.66 4.89 -13.38
C VAL A 13 -0.81 6.09 -12.99
N LYS A 14 -1.32 7.00 -12.13
CA LYS A 14 -0.56 8.16 -11.64
C LYS A 14 0.66 7.73 -10.82
N GLY A 15 0.53 6.68 -10.03
CA GLY A 15 1.63 6.05 -9.29
C GLY A 15 2.62 5.28 -10.19
N LYS A 16 2.40 5.25 -11.51
CA LYS A 16 3.23 4.54 -12.49
C LYS A 16 3.37 3.05 -12.18
N LEU A 17 2.34 2.43 -11.60
CA LEU A 17 2.29 0.99 -11.32
C LEU A 17 1.61 0.19 -12.43
N ILE A 18 0.71 0.85 -13.17
CA ILE A 18 0.04 0.32 -14.34
C ILE A 18 -0.03 1.36 -15.45
N GLU A 19 -0.24 0.91 -16.67
CA GLU A 19 -0.45 1.73 -17.85
C GLU A 19 -1.81 1.39 -18.49
N SER A 20 -2.46 2.39 -19.07
CA SER A 20 -3.71 2.20 -19.81
C SER A 20 -3.41 2.02 -21.31
N LYS A 21 -3.87 0.91 -21.88
CA LYS A 21 -3.89 0.68 -23.32
C LYS A 21 -5.27 1.00 -23.88
N ARG A 22 -5.31 1.84 -24.92
CA ARG A 22 -6.53 2.19 -25.65
C ARG A 22 -6.81 1.20 -26.78
N GLY A 23 -8.08 1.04 -27.14
CA GLY A 23 -8.56 0.21 -28.26
C GLY A 23 -9.60 -0.83 -27.82
N PRO A 24 -10.20 -1.58 -28.77
CA PRO A 24 -11.22 -2.61 -28.47
C PRO A 24 -10.71 -3.74 -27.56
N THR A 25 -9.40 -4.01 -27.61
CA THR A 25 -8.69 -4.95 -26.73
C THR A 25 -7.86 -4.23 -25.66
N GLY A 26 -8.19 -2.97 -25.39
CA GLY A 26 -7.55 -2.14 -24.39
C GLY A 26 -7.78 -2.64 -22.97
N GLY A 27 -7.13 -1.97 -22.01
CA GLY A 27 -7.18 -2.36 -20.61
C GLY A 27 -6.03 -1.75 -19.82
N PHE A 28 -5.68 -2.37 -18.70
CA PHE A 28 -4.54 -1.97 -17.90
C PHE A 28 -3.46 -3.05 -17.92
N VAL A 29 -2.20 -2.63 -17.99
CA VAL A 29 -1.03 -3.53 -17.92
C VAL A 29 -0.10 -3.05 -16.84
N ILE A 30 0.64 -3.97 -16.23
CA ILE A 30 1.70 -3.63 -15.27
C ILE A 30 2.79 -2.83 -16.00
N SER A 31 3.27 -1.74 -15.38
CA SER A 31 4.25 -0.81 -15.97
C SER A 31 5.72 -1.21 -15.72
N LYS A 32 6.00 -2.04 -14.71
CA LYS A 32 7.36 -2.43 -14.30
C LYS A 32 7.41 -3.86 -13.75
N PRO A 33 8.59 -4.51 -13.67
CA PRO A 33 8.69 -5.88 -13.15
C PRO A 33 8.04 -6.07 -11.77
N LEU A 34 7.40 -7.21 -11.54
CA LEU A 34 6.62 -7.47 -10.30
C LEU A 34 7.48 -7.49 -9.03
N ASP A 35 8.76 -7.83 -9.15
CA ASP A 35 9.76 -7.79 -8.08
C ASP A 35 10.21 -6.36 -7.73
N LYS A 36 9.77 -5.37 -8.52
CA LYS A 36 10.03 -3.94 -8.32
C LYS A 36 8.79 -3.15 -7.90
N ILE A 37 7.66 -3.82 -7.68
CA ILE A 37 6.42 -3.21 -7.18
C ILE A 37 6.21 -3.70 -5.75
N THR A 38 6.41 -2.82 -4.78
CA THR A 38 6.17 -3.14 -3.37
C THR A 38 4.70 -2.90 -2.99
N PHE A 39 4.25 -3.56 -1.93
CA PHE A 39 2.92 -3.32 -1.36
C PHE A 39 2.80 -1.89 -0.85
N MET A 40 3.88 -1.31 -0.34
CA MET A 40 3.91 0.09 0.07
C MET A 40 3.57 1.04 -1.10
N GLU A 41 4.16 0.84 -2.28
CA GLU A 41 3.87 1.71 -3.44
C GLU A 41 2.39 1.62 -3.87
N ILE A 42 1.80 0.41 -3.79
CA ILE A 42 0.38 0.20 -4.09
C ILE A 42 -0.48 0.92 -3.04
N TYR A 43 -0.18 0.71 -1.76
CA TYR A 43 -0.89 1.35 -0.65
C TYR A 43 -0.86 2.87 -0.82
N GLU A 44 0.32 3.46 -0.99
CA GLU A 44 0.47 4.91 -1.08
C GLU A 44 -0.17 5.51 -2.33
N SER A 45 -0.22 4.75 -3.42
CA SER A 45 -0.94 5.16 -4.62
C SER A 45 -2.46 5.24 -4.38
N VAL A 46 -3.01 4.31 -3.59
CA VAL A 46 -4.47 4.17 -3.42
C VAL A 46 -4.99 4.98 -2.23
N GLU A 47 -4.37 4.85 -1.06
CA GLU A 47 -4.78 5.45 0.21
C GLU A 47 -4.08 6.78 0.49
N GLY A 48 -2.90 7.00 -0.10
CA GLY A 48 -2.03 8.14 0.20
C GLY A 48 -0.89 7.76 1.13
N LYS A 49 -0.09 8.76 1.51
CA LYS A 49 1.15 8.56 2.27
C LYS A 49 0.93 7.75 3.55
N PHE A 50 1.82 6.78 3.80
CA PHE A 50 1.79 6.02 5.04
C PHE A 50 2.40 6.85 6.17
N ASP A 51 1.57 7.66 6.84
CA ASP A 51 2.02 8.59 7.88
C ASP A 51 1.95 7.98 9.29
N LEU A 52 2.92 8.37 10.13
CA LEU A 52 2.98 8.00 11.54
C LEU A 52 2.11 8.94 12.39
N ASN A 53 1.17 8.36 13.13
CA ASN A 53 0.48 9.05 14.23
C ASN A 53 1.14 8.71 15.56
N THR A 54 1.80 9.68 16.20
CA THR A 54 2.48 9.49 17.49
C THR A 54 1.52 9.37 18.69
N CYS A 55 0.22 9.61 18.47
CA CYS A 55 -0.84 9.41 19.45
C CYS A 55 -2.05 8.78 18.76
N LEU A 56 -2.72 7.82 19.43
CA LEU A 56 -3.94 7.20 18.90
C LEU A 56 -5.17 8.10 18.97
N PHE A 57 -5.09 9.19 19.73
CA PHE A 57 -6.14 10.21 19.77
C PHE A 57 -5.92 11.23 18.67
N VAL A 58 -7.02 11.74 18.10
CA VAL A 58 -7.02 12.76 17.03
C VAL A 58 -6.17 13.98 17.40
N HIS A 59 -6.14 14.32 18.68
CA HIS A 59 -5.23 15.31 19.24
C HIS A 59 -4.36 14.67 20.29
N SER A 60 -3.07 15.01 20.29
CA SER A 60 -2.17 14.57 21.35
C SER A 60 -2.62 15.15 22.69
N ILE A 61 -3.00 14.28 23.62
CA ILE A 61 -3.48 14.64 24.96
C ILE A 61 -2.38 14.57 26.04
N CYS A 62 -1.20 14.07 25.69
CA CYS A 62 -0.06 13.94 26.60
C CYS A 62 1.26 14.09 25.85
N ASN A 63 2.37 14.24 26.57
CA ASN A 63 3.71 14.33 25.98
C ASN A 63 4.35 12.94 25.70
N GLY A 64 3.55 11.87 25.72
CA GLY A 64 4.00 10.48 25.53
C GLY A 64 4.76 9.87 26.71
N LYS A 65 5.25 10.67 27.67
CA LYS A 65 6.03 10.18 28.82
C LYS A 65 5.12 9.50 29.84
N GLY A 66 5.39 8.23 30.13
CA GLY A 66 4.59 7.43 31.09
C GLY A 66 3.21 7.00 30.56
N CYS A 67 2.93 7.24 29.27
CA CYS A 67 1.73 6.71 28.62
C CYS A 67 1.90 5.21 28.38
N ILE A 68 0.91 4.40 28.80
CA ILE A 68 0.90 2.95 28.55
C ILE A 68 0.93 2.61 27.05
N LEU A 69 0.49 3.53 26.20
CA LEU A 69 0.47 3.40 24.74
C LEU A 69 1.62 4.16 24.05
N GLY A 70 2.52 4.81 24.78
CA GLY A 70 3.43 5.83 24.24
C GLY A 70 4.16 5.45 22.96
N HIS A 71 5.00 4.41 23.01
CA HIS A 71 5.80 3.95 21.86
C HIS A 71 5.09 2.92 20.96
N MET A 72 3.88 2.49 21.33
CA MET A 72 3.19 1.43 20.61
C MET A 72 2.83 1.84 19.16
N PRO A 73 2.29 3.04 18.88
CA PRO A 73 2.01 3.47 17.52
C PRO A 73 3.25 3.49 16.62
N GLU A 74 4.40 3.95 17.15
CA GLU A 74 5.68 3.96 16.44
C GLU A 74 6.12 2.53 16.09
N MET A 75 6.12 1.63 17.08
CA MET A 75 6.51 0.24 16.88
C MET A 75 5.64 -0.47 15.82
N ILE A 76 4.32 -0.28 15.87
CA ILE A 76 3.40 -0.91 14.92
C ILE A 76 3.54 -0.28 13.53
N HIS A 77 3.67 1.05 13.45
CA HIS A 77 3.91 1.75 12.20
C HIS A 77 5.17 1.22 11.52
N ASP A 78 6.29 1.14 12.23
CA ASP A 78 7.56 0.66 11.70
C ASP A 78 7.47 -0.79 11.22
N GLN A 79 6.81 -1.67 11.99
CA GLN A 79 6.63 -3.07 11.60
C GLN A 79 5.80 -3.23 10.33
N VAL A 80 4.68 -2.51 10.23
CA VAL A 80 3.82 -2.54 9.04
C VAL A 80 4.55 -1.93 7.85
N GLN A 81 5.22 -0.80 8.05
CA GLN A 81 5.97 -0.11 7.01
C GLN A 81 7.05 -1.01 6.42
N ASP A 82 7.88 -1.62 7.28
CA ASP A 82 8.96 -2.52 6.87
C ASP A 82 8.43 -3.74 6.10
N TYR A 83 7.35 -4.35 6.60
CA TYR A 83 6.72 -5.49 5.92
C TYR A 83 6.19 -5.11 4.53
N PHE A 84 5.50 -3.98 4.41
CA PHE A 84 4.91 -3.52 3.14
C PHE A 84 5.98 -3.05 2.15
N MET A 85 7.10 -2.51 2.62
CA MET A 85 8.24 -2.12 1.78
C MET A 85 9.00 -3.33 1.25
N LYS A 86 9.08 -4.42 2.01
CA LYS A 86 9.78 -5.65 1.61
C LYS A 86 8.92 -6.58 0.76
N THR A 87 7.60 -6.57 0.96
CA THR A 87 6.67 -7.45 0.23
C THR A 87 6.41 -6.91 -1.18
N THR A 88 6.68 -7.72 -2.19
CA THR A 88 6.49 -7.39 -3.62
C THR A 88 5.30 -8.09 -4.25
N LEU A 89 4.80 -7.58 -5.38
CA LEU A 89 3.77 -8.29 -6.17
C LEU A 89 4.26 -9.65 -6.68
N HIS A 90 5.58 -9.83 -6.86
CA HIS A 90 6.14 -11.12 -7.23
C HIS A 90 5.97 -12.16 -6.12
N GLU A 91 6.28 -11.79 -4.87
CA GLU A 91 6.09 -12.67 -3.70
C GLU A 91 4.61 -12.96 -3.48
N PHE A 92 3.74 -11.96 -3.62
CA PHE A 92 2.30 -12.17 -3.55
C PHE A 92 1.81 -13.17 -4.60
N LYS A 93 2.27 -13.05 -5.85
CA LYS A 93 1.98 -14.02 -6.90
C LYS A 93 2.40 -15.42 -6.48
N ASN A 94 3.63 -15.60 -5.98
CA ASN A 94 4.15 -16.92 -5.63
C ASN A 94 3.44 -17.52 -4.40
N GLY A 95 3.06 -16.71 -3.41
CA GLY A 95 2.31 -17.16 -2.23
C GLY A 95 0.89 -17.61 -2.57
N PHE A 96 0.21 -16.95 -3.52
CA PHE A 96 -1.17 -17.28 -3.87
C PHE A 96 -1.32 -18.54 -4.73
N PHE A 97 -0.30 -18.92 -5.50
CA PHE A 97 -0.34 -20.11 -6.38
C PHE A 97 0.27 -21.37 -5.76
N SER A 98 0.78 -21.30 -4.52
CA SER A 98 1.37 -22.45 -3.83
C SER A 98 0.36 -23.27 -3.01
N ASP A 99 -0.83 -22.75 -2.71
CA ASP A 99 -1.85 -23.39 -1.86
C ASP A 99 -3.06 -23.99 -2.61
N HIS A 100 -3.01 -24.05 -3.96
CA HIS A 100 -4.12 -24.56 -4.79
C HIS A 100 -3.70 -25.50 -5.94
N ILE A 101 -2.77 -26.43 -5.67
CA ILE A 101 -2.60 -27.67 -6.45
C ILE A 101 -2.62 -28.86 -5.49
#